data_AF-A0A1D6I7F5-F1
#
_entry.id   AF-A0A1D6I7F5-F1
#
_cell.length_a   1.000
_cell.length_b   1.000
_cell.length_c   1.000
_cell.angle_alpha   90.00
_cell.angle_beta   90.00
_cell.angle_gamma   90.00
#
_symmetry.space_group_name_H-M   'P 1'
#
loop_
_entity.id
_entity.type
_entity.pdbx_description
1 polymer ?
#
loop_
_entity_poly.entity_id
_entity_poly.type
_entity_poly.pdbx_seq_one_letter_code
_entity_poly.pdbx_strand_id
1 'polypeptide(L)'
;MSMQIGLYKKKDATSSSELLLLQELGEAYQVLSNPKQREDYDLHGKPGISTEAIIDPAAIFAMLFGSELFEDYIGQLAMASMASLDGFTENEQIDPRRLQEQMRVVQKEREEKLAEALKDRLHLYVQGNKEEFIQYADAEVTRLSNAGMCS
;
A
#
# COMPACT_ATOMS: atom_id res chain seq x y z
N MET A 1 36.14 2.17 30.28
CA MET A 1 35.00 1.27 30.04
C MET A 1 33.85 2.14 29.57
N SER A 2 33.79 2.42 28.26
CA SER A 2 32.70 3.20 27.67
C SER A 2 31.92 2.26 26.77
N MET A 3 30.67 2.01 27.16
CA MET A 3 29.71 1.21 26.40
C MET A 3 29.18 2.05 25.25
N GLN A 4 29.42 1.62 24.02
CA GLN A 4 28.65 2.03 22.85
C GLN A 4 27.23 1.45 22.97
N ILE A 5 26.24 2.32 23.15
CA ILE A 5 24.82 1.96 23.05
C ILE A 5 24.47 1.98 21.56
N GLY A 6 24.74 0.87 20.87
CA GLY A 6 24.31 0.64 19.50
C GLY A 6 22.92 0.02 19.47
N LEU A 7 21.86 0.81 19.65
CA LEU A 7 20.48 0.36 19.39
C LEU A 7 19.67 1.53 18.85
N TYR A 8 19.75 1.74 17.54
CA TYR A 8 18.59 2.17 16.74
C TYR A 8 18.93 1.84 15.28
N LYS A 9 18.77 0.57 14.91
CA LYS A 9 18.66 0.18 13.50
C LYS A 9 17.35 0.80 13.02
N LYS A 10 17.48 1.98 12.43
CA LYS A 10 16.48 2.61 11.60
C LYS A 10 15.95 1.55 10.63
N LYS A 11 14.63 1.37 10.62
CA LYS A 11 13.90 0.40 9.82
C LYS A 11 13.95 0.86 8.36
N ASP A 12 15.13 0.78 7.77
CA ASP A 12 15.39 1.19 6.41
C ASP A 12 15.17 -0.02 5.48
N ALA A 13 14.27 0.16 4.52
CA ALA A 13 13.93 -0.71 3.39
C ALA A 13 13.22 -2.03 3.74
N THR A 14 11.93 -2.09 3.39
CA THR A 14 11.22 -3.34 3.07
C THR A 14 12.14 -4.21 2.21
N SER A 15 12.61 -5.32 2.75
CA SER A 15 13.56 -6.20 2.06
C SER A 15 12.90 -6.71 0.79
N SER A 16 13.60 -6.73 -0.35
CA SER A 16 13.07 -7.27 -1.62
C SER A 16 12.49 -8.69 -1.47
N SER A 17 12.96 -9.44 -0.47
CA SER A 17 12.43 -10.75 -0.09
C SER A 17 11.00 -10.71 0.47
N GLU A 18 10.61 -9.67 1.20
CA GLU A 18 9.25 -9.53 1.75
C GLU A 18 8.23 -9.15 0.67
N LEU A 19 8.65 -8.35 -0.32
CA LEU A 19 7.81 -8.02 -1.47
C LEU A 19 7.61 -9.24 -2.38
N LEU A 20 8.68 -10.01 -2.63
CA LEU A 20 8.57 -11.29 -3.34
C LEU A 20 7.64 -12.27 -2.62
N LEU A 21 7.71 -12.33 -1.29
CA LEU A 21 6.82 -13.17 -0.50
C LEU A 21 5.35 -12.74 -0.63
N LEU A 22 5.06 -11.43 -0.62
CA LEU A 22 3.70 -10.92 -0.81
C LEU A 22 3.16 -11.24 -2.21
N GLN A 23 4.01 -11.15 -3.23
CA GLN A 23 3.66 -11.50 -4.61
C GLN A 23 3.33 -12.99 -4.74
N GLU A 24 4.23 -13.87 -4.28
CA GLU A 24 4.01 -15.32 -4.30
C GLU A 24 2.77 -15.72 -3.49
N LEU A 25 2.52 -15.07 -2.36
CA LEU A 25 1.35 -15.31 -1.53
C LEU A 25 0.06 -14.87 -2.23
N GLY A 26 0.08 -13.74 -2.93
CA GLY A 26 -1.05 -13.25 -3.73
C GLY A 26 -1.39 -14.20 -4.87
N GLU A 27 -0.38 -14.64 -5.63
CA GLU A 27 -0.53 -15.64 -6.70
C GLU A 27 -1.13 -16.94 -6.16
N ALA A 28 -0.57 -17.47 -5.07
CA ALA A 28 -1.06 -18.69 -4.44
C ALA A 28 -2.51 -18.53 -3.96
N TYR A 29 -2.85 -17.41 -3.34
CA TYR A 29 -4.23 -17.15 -2.89
C TYR A 29 -5.19 -17.13 -4.06
N GLN A 30 -4.87 -16.43 -5.14
CA GLN A 30 -5.77 -16.33 -6.30
C GLN A 30 -6.05 -17.70 -6.91
N VAL A 31 -5.00 -18.48 -7.15
CA VAL A 31 -5.10 -19.86 -7.68
C VAL A 31 -5.93 -20.75 -6.76
N LEU A 32 -5.60 -20.75 -5.47
CA LEU A 32 -6.24 -21.65 -4.51
C LEU A 32 -7.66 -21.20 -4.18
N SER A 33 -8.00 -19.91 -4.29
CA SER A 33 -9.35 -19.41 -3.99
C SER A 33 -10.42 -19.90 -4.97
N ASN A 34 -10.05 -20.14 -6.24
CA ASN A 34 -10.96 -20.61 -7.27
C ASN A 34 -10.93 -22.16 -7.35
N PRO A 35 -12.05 -22.86 -7.13
CA PRO A 35 -12.09 -24.33 -7.14
C PRO A 35 -11.56 -24.96 -8.42
N LYS A 36 -11.82 -24.33 -9.59
CA LYS A 36 -11.39 -24.84 -10.89
C LYS A 36 -9.89 -24.66 -11.10
N GLN A 37 -9.35 -23.48 -10.78
CA GLN A 37 -7.90 -23.22 -10.89
C GLN A 37 -7.11 -24.07 -9.89
N ARG A 38 -7.67 -24.33 -8.69
CA ARG A 38 -7.10 -25.26 -7.72
C ARG A 38 -7.04 -26.69 -8.28
N GLU A 39 -8.13 -27.18 -8.86
CA GLU A 39 -8.17 -28.51 -9.48
C GLU A 39 -7.15 -28.63 -10.64
N ASP A 40 -7.09 -27.61 -11.49
CA ASP A 40 -6.12 -27.56 -12.60
C ASP A 40 -4.66 -27.57 -12.10
N TYR A 41 -4.37 -26.87 -10.99
CA TYR A 41 -3.07 -26.91 -10.31
C TYR A 41 -2.77 -28.27 -9.70
N ASP A 42 -3.74 -28.87 -9.02
CA ASP A 42 -3.59 -30.17 -8.38
C ASP A 42 -3.30 -31.28 -9.42
N LEU A 43 -3.85 -31.14 -10.63
CA LEU A 43 -3.66 -32.07 -11.75
C LEU A 43 -2.35 -31.85 -12.54
N HIS A 44 -1.98 -30.59 -12.82
CA HIS A 44 -0.92 -30.27 -13.78
C HIS A 44 0.21 -29.42 -13.21
N GLY A 45 0.13 -29.04 -11.93
CA GLY A 45 1.05 -28.12 -11.27
C GLY A 45 0.95 -26.69 -11.80
N LYS A 46 1.97 -25.87 -11.49
CA LYS A 46 2.06 -24.46 -11.95
C LYS A 46 1.85 -24.26 -13.47
N PRO A 47 2.32 -25.15 -14.38
CA PRO A 47 2.10 -25.01 -15.82
C PRO A 47 0.64 -25.18 -16.29
N GLY A 48 -0.22 -25.78 -15.46
CA GLY A 48 -1.65 -25.95 -15.75
C GLY A 48 -2.49 -24.70 -15.55
N ILE A 49 -1.90 -23.65 -14.98
CA ILE A 49 -2.58 -22.40 -14.70
C ILE A 49 -2.23 -21.38 -15.78
N SER A 50 -3.26 -20.76 -16.37
CA SER A 50 -3.07 -19.58 -17.21
C SER A 50 -2.68 -18.40 -16.32
N THR A 51 -1.42 -17.99 -16.41
CA THR A 51 -0.86 -16.81 -15.73
C THR A 51 -1.53 -15.51 -16.20
N GLU A 52 -2.17 -15.52 -17.36
CA GLU A 52 -2.88 -14.37 -17.96
C GLU A 52 -4.16 -13.99 -17.19
N ALA A 53 -4.67 -14.89 -16.33
CA ALA A 53 -5.82 -14.63 -15.46
C ALA A 53 -5.41 -14.15 -14.06
N ILE A 54 -4.12 -14.10 -13.73
CA ILE A 54 -3.64 -13.61 -12.43
C ILE A 54 -3.78 -12.10 -12.41
N ILE A 55 -4.59 -11.59 -11.48
CA ILE A 55 -4.81 -10.16 -11.32
C ILE A 55 -3.62 -9.63 -10.51
N ASP A 56 -2.96 -8.59 -11.04
CA ASP A 56 -1.85 -7.93 -10.37
C ASP A 56 -2.25 -7.50 -8.94
N PRO A 57 -1.49 -7.89 -7.89
CA PRO A 57 -1.72 -7.45 -6.53
C PRO A 57 -1.78 -5.92 -6.37
N ALA A 58 -1.03 -5.15 -7.18
CA ALA A 58 -1.13 -3.70 -7.17
C ALA A 58 -2.45 -3.20 -7.78
N ALA A 59 -2.96 -3.86 -8.83
CA ALA A 59 -4.31 -3.63 -9.36
C ALA A 59 -5.41 -3.97 -8.34
N ILE A 60 -5.27 -5.04 -7.55
CA ILE A 60 -6.21 -5.33 -6.44
C ILE A 60 -6.13 -4.23 -5.38
N PHE A 61 -4.92 -3.80 -5.00
CA PHE A 61 -4.74 -2.72 -4.04
C PHE A 61 -5.33 -1.39 -4.57
N ALA A 62 -5.16 -1.09 -5.86
CA ALA A 62 -5.78 0.05 -6.51
C ALA A 62 -7.30 -0.08 -6.64
N MET A 63 -7.83 -1.28 -6.83
CA MET A 63 -9.27 -1.49 -6.86
C MET A 63 -9.90 -1.32 -5.47
N LEU A 64 -9.22 -1.78 -4.42
CA LEU A 64 -9.68 -1.69 -3.02
C LEU A 64 -9.45 -0.31 -2.40
N PHE A 65 -8.34 0.35 -2.75
CA PHE A 65 -7.85 1.56 -2.08
C PHE A 65 -7.51 2.71 -3.03
N GLY A 66 -7.65 2.53 -4.35
CA GLY A 66 -7.28 3.53 -5.37
C GLY A 66 -8.34 4.59 -5.65
N SER A 67 -9.30 4.78 -4.74
CA SER A 67 -10.04 6.05 -4.73
C SER A 67 -9.09 7.16 -4.28
N GLU A 68 -9.18 8.34 -4.90
CA GLU A 68 -8.44 9.56 -4.48
C GLU A 68 -8.64 9.90 -2.98
N LEU A 69 -9.69 9.33 -2.36
CA LEU A 69 -10.03 9.54 -0.96
C LEU A 69 -9.00 8.97 0.03
N PHE A 70 -8.19 7.98 -0.38
CA PHE A 70 -7.11 7.41 0.44
C PHE A 70 -5.76 8.09 0.23
N GLU A 71 -5.65 9.00 -0.73
CA GLU A 71 -4.37 9.65 -1.08
C GLU A 71 -3.75 10.38 0.13
N ASP A 72 -4.56 11.11 0.89
CA ASP A 72 -4.08 11.83 2.08
C ASP A 72 -3.54 10.86 3.16
N TYR A 73 -4.03 9.62 3.19
CA TYR A 73 -3.71 8.62 4.21
C TYR A 73 -2.60 7.65 3.83
N ILE A 74 -2.53 7.24 2.57
CA ILE A 74 -1.62 6.18 2.10
C ILE A 74 -0.64 6.73 1.05
N GLY A 75 -1.02 7.80 0.35
CA GLY A 75 -0.19 8.50 -0.62
C GLY A 75 -0.12 7.84 -1.99
N GLN A 76 0.15 8.65 -3.02
CA GLN A 76 0.39 8.16 -4.39
C GLN A 76 1.65 7.32 -4.49
N LEU A 77 2.62 7.52 -3.59
CA LEU A 77 3.90 6.83 -3.63
C LEU A 77 3.78 5.33 -3.33
N ALA A 78 2.98 4.97 -2.33
CA ALA A 78 2.72 3.58 -2.01
C ALA A 78 2.05 2.87 -3.20
N MET A 79 1.07 3.53 -3.82
CA MET A 79 0.38 3.06 -5.03
C MET A 79 1.35 2.88 -6.20
N ALA A 80 2.15 3.90 -6.49
CA ALA A 80 3.14 3.89 -7.57
C ALA A 80 4.23 2.83 -7.35
N SER A 81 4.68 2.65 -6.11
CA SER A 81 5.67 1.61 -5.76
C SER A 81 5.10 0.21 -6.01
N MET A 82 3.81 -0.01 -5.71
CA MET A 82 3.14 -1.28 -6.00
C MET A 82 2.98 -1.48 -7.52
N ALA A 83 2.54 -0.46 -8.27
CA ALA A 83 2.42 -0.55 -9.73
C ALA A 83 3.78 -0.71 -10.45
N SER A 84 4.84 -0.10 -9.90
CA SER A 84 6.20 -0.20 -10.45
C SER A 84 6.84 -1.57 -10.28
N LEU A 85 6.29 -2.43 -9.41
CA LEU A 85 6.76 -3.81 -9.23
C LEU A 85 6.60 -4.63 -10.53
N ASP A 86 5.71 -4.19 -11.44
CA ASP A 86 5.41 -4.85 -12.71
C ASP A 86 5.88 -4.05 -13.95
N GLY A 87 6.53 -2.90 -13.75
CA GLY A 87 6.46 -1.80 -14.72
C GLY A 87 7.75 -1.09 -15.10
N PHE A 88 8.92 -1.74 -15.12
CA PHE A 88 10.05 -1.18 -15.88
C PHE A 88 9.82 -1.42 -17.38
N THR A 89 8.86 -0.70 -17.95
CA THR A 89 8.72 -0.53 -19.40
C THR A 89 10.02 0.09 -19.93
N GLU A 90 10.59 -0.59 -20.90
CA GLU A 90 12.00 -0.63 -21.27
C GLU A 90 12.60 0.64 -21.93
N ASN A 91 12.00 1.84 -21.82
CA ASN A 91 12.34 2.93 -22.77
C ASN A 91 12.66 4.33 -22.24
N GLU A 92 12.74 4.58 -20.93
CA GLU A 92 13.31 5.84 -20.42
C GLU A 92 14.36 5.58 -19.33
N GLN A 93 15.60 5.99 -19.59
CA GLN A 93 16.67 5.99 -18.59
C GLN A 93 16.39 7.07 -17.52
N ILE A 94 15.42 6.82 -16.66
CA ILE A 94 15.22 7.61 -15.44
C ILE A 94 16.36 7.23 -14.49
N ASP A 95 17.18 8.22 -14.11
CA ASP A 95 18.24 8.01 -13.11
C ASP A 95 17.59 7.56 -11.78
N PRO A 96 17.82 6.30 -11.36
CA PRO A 96 17.13 5.72 -10.20
C PRO A 96 17.43 6.49 -8.92
N ARG A 97 18.58 7.17 -8.83
CA ARG A 97 18.93 7.98 -7.65
C ARG A 97 18.08 9.24 -7.56
N ARG A 98 17.77 9.87 -8.70
CA ARG A 98 16.91 11.05 -8.76
C ARG A 98 15.47 10.70 -8.45
N LEU A 99 14.99 9.59 -9.01
CA LEU A 99 13.66 9.07 -8.72
C LEU A 99 13.52 8.78 -7.22
N GLN A 100 14.49 8.08 -6.63
CA GLN A 100 14.49 7.76 -5.20
C GLN A 100 14.45 9.02 -4.33
N GLU A 101 15.21 10.06 -4.66
CA GLU A 101 15.18 11.31 -3.88
C GLU A 101 13.84 12.04 -4.02
N GLN A 102 13.28 12.12 -5.25
CA GLN A 102 11.95 12.71 -5.47
C GLN A 102 10.86 11.96 -4.70
N MET A 103 10.89 10.62 -4.73
CA MET A 103 10.01 9.76 -3.94
C MET A 103 10.10 10.09 -2.45
N ARG A 104 11.32 10.31 -1.93
CA ARG A 104 11.56 10.64 -0.52
C ARG A 104 10.99 12.01 -0.13
N VAL A 105 11.11 13.00 -1.01
CA VAL A 105 10.57 14.35 -0.81
C VAL A 105 9.04 14.30 -0.80
N VAL A 106 8.42 13.68 -1.81
CA VAL A 106 6.97 13.53 -1.90
C VAL A 106 6.41 12.80 -0.67
N GLN A 107 7.07 11.73 -0.22
CA GLN A 107 6.68 11.02 0.99
C GLN A 107 6.70 11.93 2.22
N LYS A 108 7.77 12.71 2.39
CA LYS A 108 7.94 13.60 3.55
C LYS A 108 6.88 14.69 3.56
N GLU A 109 6.62 15.36 2.44
CA GLU A 109 5.59 16.39 2.34
C GLU A 109 4.20 15.83 2.67
N ARG A 110 3.92 14.62 2.19
CA ARG A 110 2.65 13.93 2.45
C ARG A 110 2.50 13.56 3.92
N GLU A 111 3.56 13.05 4.56
CA GLU A 111 3.57 12.75 6.00
C GLU A 111 3.37 14.01 6.85
N GLU A 112 3.98 15.13 6.48
CA GLU A 112 3.79 16.43 7.15
C GLU A 112 2.34 16.92 7.03
N LYS A 113 1.75 16.84 5.83
CA LYS A 113 0.33 17.19 5.62
C LYS A 113 -0.61 16.29 6.43
N LEU A 114 -0.37 14.97 6.43
CA LEU A 114 -1.16 14.05 7.25
C LEU A 114 -1.04 14.41 8.73
N ALA A 115 0.17 14.66 9.22
CA ALA A 115 0.41 14.98 10.63
C ALA A 115 -0.37 16.22 11.06
N GLU A 116 -0.40 17.28 10.23
CA GLU A 116 -1.19 18.48 10.53
C GLU A 116 -2.69 18.20 10.51
N ALA A 117 -3.19 17.47 9.50
CA ALA A 117 -4.60 17.10 9.42
C ALA A 117 -5.06 16.25 10.63
N LEU A 118 -4.23 15.30 11.07
CA LEU A 118 -4.52 14.49 12.25
C LEU A 118 -4.48 15.32 13.54
N LYS A 119 -3.55 16.27 13.63
CA LYS A 119 -3.45 17.18 14.76
C LYS A 119 -4.70 18.07 14.86
N ASP A 120 -5.18 18.63 13.75
CA ASP A 120 -6.40 19.44 13.73
C ASP A 120 -7.63 18.63 14.16
N ARG A 121 -7.73 17.38 13.71
CA ARG A 121 -8.81 16.47 14.13
C ARG A 121 -8.74 16.15 15.62
N LEU A 122 -7.56 15.82 16.13
CA LEU A 122 -7.36 15.55 17.55
C LEU A 122 -7.59 16.80 18.41
N HIS A 123 -7.39 18.00 17.84
CA HIS A 123 -7.59 19.25 18.56
C HIS A 123 -9.04 19.39 19.05
N LEU A 124 -10.03 18.98 18.24
CA LEU A 124 -11.44 18.95 18.62
C LEU A 124 -11.67 18.12 19.90
N TYR A 125 -11.06 16.94 19.96
CA TYR A 125 -11.15 16.08 21.15
C TYR A 125 -10.47 16.72 22.38
N VAL A 126 -9.29 17.32 22.19
CA VAL A 126 -8.53 17.98 23.27
C VAL A 126 -9.25 19.20 23.82
N GLN A 127 -9.98 19.95 22.97
CA GLN A 127 -10.81 21.08 23.40
C GLN A 127 -12.07 20.68 24.18
N GLY A 128 -12.39 19.37 24.22
CA GLY A 128 -13.56 18.84 24.92
C GLY A 128 -14.78 18.62 24.02
N ASN A 129 -14.70 18.93 22.72
CA ASN A 129 -15.78 18.70 21.74
C ASN A 129 -15.78 17.22 21.28
N LYS A 130 -16.02 16.30 22.20
CA LYS A 130 -15.91 14.86 21.95
C LYS A 130 -16.98 14.36 20.97
N GLU A 131 -18.20 14.86 21.08
CA GLU A 131 -19.30 14.49 20.21
C GLU A 131 -19.02 14.86 18.75
N GLU A 132 -18.50 16.07 18.50
CA GLU A 132 -18.13 16.54 17.17
C GLU A 132 -16.97 15.74 16.58
N PHE A 133 -15.96 15.40 17.40
CA PHE A 133 -14.87 14.52 17.00
C PHE A 133 -15.37 13.14 16.57
N ILE A 134 -16.28 12.52 17.33
CA ILE A 134 -16.85 11.21 17.02
C ILE A 134 -17.67 11.29 15.72
N GLN A 135 -18.53 12.29 15.58
CA GLN A 135 -19.32 12.49 14.37
C GLN A 135 -18.44 12.64 13.12
N TYR A 136 -17.35 13.40 13.21
CA TYR A 136 -16.39 13.53 12.13
C TYR A 136 -15.73 12.19 11.79
N ALA A 137 -15.30 11.42 12.80
CA ALA A 137 -14.68 10.12 12.61
C ALA A 137 -15.65 9.12 11.94
N ASP A 138 -16.90 9.05 12.39
CA ASP A 138 -17.92 8.18 11.82
C ASP A 138 -18.26 8.57 10.37
N ALA A 139 -18.36 9.87 10.08
CA ALA A 139 -18.55 10.38 8.73
C ALA A 139 -17.38 10.01 7.81
N GLU A 140 -16.15 10.10 8.32
CA GLU A 140 -14.95 9.75 7.57
C GLU A 140 -14.85 8.23 7.31
N VAL A 141 -15.19 7.39 8.28
CA VAL A 141 -15.30 5.93 8.10
C VAL A 141 -16.34 5.59 7.04
N THR A 142 -17.50 6.24 7.07
CA THR A 142 -18.55 6.03 6.07
C THR A 142 -18.08 6.46 4.68
N ARG A 143 -17.39 7.60 4.59
CA ARG A 143 -16.84 8.12 3.33
C ARG A 143 -15.81 7.15 2.71
N LEU A 144 -14.88 6.64 3.51
CA LEU A 144 -13.82 5.75 3.05
C LEU A 144 -14.32 4.33 2.74
N SER A 145 -15.25 3.80 3.55
CA SER A 145 -15.83 2.47 3.31
C SER A 145 -16.66 2.39 2.04
N ASN A 146 -17.43 3.45 1.73
CA ASN A 146 -18.15 3.54 0.46
C ASN A 146 -17.22 3.59 -0.75
N ALA A 147 -16.01 4.13 -0.58
CA ALA A 147 -15.01 4.19 -1.64
C ALA A 147 -14.51 2.81 -2.06
N GLY A 148 -14.37 1.89 -1.09
CA GLY A 148 -13.94 0.50 -1.34
C GLY A 148 -15.07 -0.46 -1.73
N MET A 149 -16.34 -0.03 -1.69
CA MET A 149 -17.50 -0.86 -2.08
C MET A 149 -18.09 -0.55 -3.47
N CYS A 150 -17.67 0.57 -4.09
CA CYS A 150 -18.17 0.99 -5.41
C CYS A 150 -17.27 0.57 -6.59
N SER A 151 -16.25 -0.26 -6.37
CA SER A 151 -15.36 -0.81 -7.41
C SER A 151 -15.67 -2.27 -7.76
#